data_AF-A0A522CZC7-F1
#
_entry.id   AF-A0A522CZC7-F1
#
_cell.length_a   1.000
_cell.length_b   1.000
_cell.length_c   1.000
_cell.angle_alpha   90.00
_cell.angle_beta   90.00
_cell.angle_gamma   90.00
#
_symmetry.space_group_name_H-M   'P 1'
#
loop_
_entity.id
_entity.type
_entity.pdbx_description
1 polymer ?
#
loop_
_entity_poly.entity_id
_entity_poly.type
_entity_poly.pdbx_seq_one_letter_code
_entity_poly.pdbx_strand_id
1 'polypeptide(L)'
;MNRTETILKKLDNVTYLLELIRSEMEGMITESLLDAGTTYNKKLEIKELHEDTKKVLEGFHVSLDQDKGVLVEFQDGEEIPFSALDSDEMYDIFVRIHSSLLDDTIAYN
;
A
#
# COMPACT_ATOMS: atom_id res chain seq x y z
N MET A 1 36.94 -2.90 15.94
CA MET A 1 35.60 -2.42 15.54
C MET A 1 34.81 -2.13 16.80
N ASN A 2 34.38 -0.89 16.97
CA ASN A 2 33.67 -0.46 18.17
C ASN A 2 32.23 -0.98 18.13
N ARG A 3 31.67 -1.36 19.29
CA ARG A 3 30.32 -1.96 19.38
C ARG A 3 29.25 -1.02 18.82
N THR A 4 29.42 0.28 19.05
CA THR A 4 28.56 1.36 18.53
C THR A 4 28.54 1.42 17.01
N GLU A 5 29.70 1.31 16.34
CA GLU A 5 29.79 1.30 14.87
C GLU A 5 29.05 0.09 14.26
N THR A 6 29.09 -1.04 14.95
CA THR A 6 28.39 -2.26 14.51
C THR A 6 26.87 -2.12 14.64
N ILE A 7 26.39 -1.43 15.67
CA ILE A 7 24.96 -1.18 15.87
C ILE A 7 24.44 -0.18 14.84
N LEU A 8 25.15 0.93 14.63
CA LEU A 8 24.78 1.93 13.62
C LEU A 8 24.68 1.32 12.23
N LYS A 9 25.68 0.55 11.80
CA LYS A 9 25.65 -0.12 10.49
C LYS A 9 24.48 -1.10 10.34
N LYS A 10 24.07 -1.76 11.43
CA LYS A 10 22.90 -2.64 11.42
C LYS A 10 21.61 -1.86 11.28
N LEU A 11 21.49 -0.71 11.94
CA LEU A 11 20.34 0.18 11.81
C LEU A 11 20.24 0.72 10.38
N ASP A 12 21.35 1.20 9.81
CA ASP A 12 21.40 1.67 8.41
C ASP A 12 20.93 0.59 7.43
N ASN A 13 21.42 -0.65 7.60
CA ASN A 13 21.00 -1.78 6.78
C ASN A 13 19.51 -2.09 6.92
N VAL A 14 18.95 -1.99 8.12
CA VAL A 14 17.51 -2.25 8.36
C VAL A 14 16.67 -1.15 7.72
N THR A 15 17.07 0.12 7.88
CA THR A 15 16.39 1.25 7.23
C THR A 15 16.37 1.08 5.71
N TYR A 16 17.51 0.74 5.11
CA TYR A 16 17.60 0.46 3.68
C TYR A 16 16.67 -0.67 3.24
N LEU A 17 16.60 -1.77 4.00
CA LEU A 17 15.71 -2.89 3.68
C LEU A 17 14.23 -2.49 3.77
N LEU A 18 13.85 -1.65 4.74
CA LEU A 18 12.48 -1.15 4.87
C LEU A 18 12.11 -0.22 3.70
N GLU A 19 13.03 0.66 3.28
CA GLU A 19 12.84 1.51 2.10
C GLU A 19 12.71 0.68 0.82
N LEU A 20 13.51 -0.39 0.68
CA LEU A 20 13.40 -1.31 -0.44
C LEU A 20 12.06 -2.02 -0.45
N ILE A 21 11.62 -2.59 0.68
CA ILE A 21 10.31 -3.26 0.80
C ILE A 21 9.19 -2.29 0.44
N ARG A 22 9.24 -1.05 0.94
CA ARG A 22 8.27 -0.01 0.59
C ARG A 22 8.21 0.23 -0.92
N SER A 23 9.36 0.39 -1.55
CA SER A 23 9.46 0.66 -2.99
C SER A 23 8.91 -0.50 -3.83
N GLU A 24 9.23 -1.74 -3.43
CA GLU A 24 8.71 -2.94 -4.10
C GLU A 24 7.19 -3.06 -3.92
N MET A 25 6.65 -2.80 -2.73
CA MET A 25 5.20 -2.83 -2.48
C MET A 25 4.47 -1.78 -3.32
N GLU A 26 4.99 -0.55 -3.39
CA GLU A 26 4.41 0.52 -4.20
C GLU A 26 4.48 0.19 -5.71
N GLY A 27 5.58 -0.41 -6.17
CA GLY A 27 5.74 -0.90 -7.53
C GLY A 27 4.70 -1.97 -7.87
N MET A 28 4.52 -2.97 -7.02
CA MET A 28 3.53 -4.03 -7.21
C MET A 28 2.08 -3.52 -7.23
N ILE A 29 1.74 -2.55 -6.36
CA ILE A 29 0.43 -1.90 -6.41
C ILE A 29 0.26 -1.17 -7.75
N THR A 30 1.28 -0.42 -8.17
CA THR A 30 1.24 0.33 -9.43
C THR A 30 1.01 -0.59 -10.62
N GLU A 31 1.77 -1.68 -10.72
CA GLU A 31 1.60 -2.69 -11.77
C GLU A 31 0.20 -3.30 -11.74
N SER A 32 -0.27 -3.73 -10.56
CA SER A 32 -1.61 -4.33 -10.41
C SER A 32 -2.73 -3.39 -10.81
N LEU A 33 -2.62 -2.09 -10.48
CA LEU A 33 -3.59 -1.08 -10.87
C LEU A 33 -3.59 -0.84 -12.39
N LEU A 34 -2.42 -0.77 -13.00
CA LEU A 34 -2.28 -0.61 -14.45
C LEU A 34 -2.86 -1.82 -15.19
N ASP A 35 -2.58 -3.03 -14.71
CA ASP A 35 -3.10 -4.29 -15.27
C ASP A 35 -4.62 -4.39 -15.15
N ALA A 36 -5.20 -3.88 -14.05
CA ALA A 36 -6.65 -3.76 -13.86
C ALA A 36 -7.30 -2.65 -14.72
N GLY A 37 -6.53 -1.97 -15.59
CA GLY A 37 -7.05 -0.90 -16.45
C GLY A 37 -7.32 0.41 -15.70
N THR A 38 -6.67 0.62 -14.56
CA THR A 38 -6.66 1.90 -13.84
C THR A 38 -5.57 2.78 -14.43
N THR A 39 -5.97 3.92 -14.98
CA THR A 39 -5.04 4.96 -15.43
C THR A 39 -4.81 5.99 -14.34
N TYR A 40 -3.85 6.90 -14.54
CA TYR A 40 -3.67 8.06 -13.67
C TYR A 40 -4.99 8.81 -13.42
N ASN A 41 -5.21 9.24 -12.18
CA ASN A 41 -6.42 9.93 -11.68
C ASN A 41 -7.73 9.10 -11.68
N LYS A 42 -7.71 7.82 -12.07
CA LYS A 42 -8.85 6.93 -11.86
C LYS A 42 -8.72 6.29 -10.49
N LYS A 43 -9.79 6.42 -9.68
CA LYS A 43 -9.87 5.86 -8.33
C LYS A 43 -10.41 4.43 -8.38
N LEU A 44 -9.72 3.50 -7.76
CA LEU A 44 -10.18 2.16 -7.45
C LEU A 44 -10.76 2.18 -6.03
N GLU A 45 -12.01 1.74 -5.86
CA GLU A 45 -12.65 1.63 -4.56
C GLU A 45 -12.28 0.29 -3.91
N ILE A 46 -11.69 0.35 -2.70
CA ILE A 46 -11.45 -0.80 -1.83
C ILE A 46 -12.50 -0.79 -0.74
N LYS A 47 -13.37 -1.81 -0.76
CA LYS A 47 -14.52 -1.91 0.13
C LYS A 47 -14.11 -2.10 1.59
N GLU A 48 -14.98 -1.64 2.46
CA GLU A 48 -14.91 -1.92 3.90
C GLU A 48 -15.01 -3.44 4.17
N LEU A 49 -14.22 -3.92 5.12
CA LEU A 49 -14.25 -5.31 5.57
C LEU A 49 -14.80 -5.38 6.99
N HIS A 50 -15.83 -6.21 7.16
CA HIS A 50 -16.36 -6.56 8.47
C HIS A 50 -15.73 -7.88 8.91
N GLU A 51 -14.87 -7.83 9.93
CA GLU A 51 -14.34 -9.04 10.55
C GLU A 51 -15.32 -9.60 11.60
N ASP A 52 -15.32 -10.93 11.75
CA ASP A 52 -16.09 -11.66 12.78
C ASP A 52 -15.78 -11.20 14.23
N THR A 53 -14.71 -10.43 14.41
CA THR A 53 -14.19 -9.92 15.69
C THR A 53 -14.81 -8.60 16.14
N LYS A 54 -15.86 -8.08 15.45
CA LYS A 54 -16.43 -6.73 15.60
C LYS A 54 -15.47 -5.60 15.21
N LYS A 55 -14.30 -5.91 14.64
CA LYS A 55 -13.41 -4.92 14.06
C LYS A 55 -13.89 -4.61 12.64
N VAL A 56 -14.03 -3.32 12.34
CA VAL A 56 -14.36 -2.83 11.00
C VAL A 56 -13.10 -2.18 10.44
N LEU A 57 -12.67 -2.64 9.27
CA LEU A 57 -11.58 -2.02 8.52
C LEU A 57 -12.18 -1.12 7.45
N GLU A 58 -12.13 0.19 7.69
CA GLU A 58 -12.74 1.21 6.83
C GLU A 58 -12.29 1.05 5.37
N GLY A 59 -13.21 1.26 4.43
CA GLY A 59 -12.90 1.30 3.00
C GLY A 59 -12.08 2.53 2.62
N PHE A 60 -11.36 2.46 1.50
CA PHE A 60 -10.54 3.55 0.98
C PHE A 60 -10.50 3.52 -0.56
N HIS A 61 -10.07 4.61 -1.18
CA HIS A 61 -9.80 4.64 -2.62
C HIS A 61 -8.31 4.66 -2.89
N VAL A 62 -7.91 4.05 -4.00
CA VAL A 62 -6.52 4.06 -4.45
C VAL A 62 -6.45 4.62 -5.86
N SER A 63 -5.47 5.47 -6.11
CA SER A 63 -5.23 6.02 -7.45
C SER A 63 -3.74 6.20 -7.72
N LEU A 64 -3.42 6.33 -9.00
CA LEU A 64 -2.07 6.66 -9.45
C LEU A 64 -1.97 8.16 -9.76
N ASP A 65 -0.95 8.79 -9.19
CA ASP A 65 -0.52 10.15 -9.44
C ASP A 65 0.87 10.15 -10.08
N GLN A 66 1.12 11.06 -11.02
CA GLN A 66 2.38 11.08 -11.78
C GLN A 66 3.56 11.56 -10.94
N ASP A 67 3.32 12.43 -9.96
CA ASP A 67 4.37 13.05 -9.15
C ASP A 67 4.52 12.36 -7.80
N LYS A 68 3.41 11.85 -7.25
CA LYS A 68 3.33 11.30 -5.89
C LYS A 68 3.27 9.78 -5.81
N GLY A 69 3.15 9.08 -6.95
CA GLY A 69 3.04 7.62 -6.98
C GLY A 69 1.65 7.13 -6.60
N VAL A 70 1.58 6.17 -5.69
CA VAL A 70 0.29 5.62 -5.22
C VAL A 70 -0.32 6.55 -4.17
N LEU A 71 -1.54 7.01 -4.40
CA LEU A 71 -2.32 7.79 -3.45
C LEU A 71 -3.44 6.94 -2.84
N VAL A 72 -3.57 7.02 -1.53
CA VAL A 72 -4.66 6.42 -0.75
C VAL A 72 -5.56 7.54 -0.23
N GLU A 73 -6.84 7.48 -0.56
CA GLU A 73 -7.86 8.42 -0.07
C GLU A 73 -8.80 7.71 0.92
N PHE A 74 -8.83 8.20 2.15
CA PHE A 74 -9.71 7.68 3.20
C PHE A 74 -11.11 8.28 3.12
N GLN A 75 -12.07 7.74 3.90
CA GLN A 75 -13.48 8.16 3.81
C GLN A 75 -13.74 9.61 4.22
N ASP A 76 -12.84 10.21 5.00
CA ASP A 76 -12.86 11.62 5.37
C ASP A 76 -12.33 12.55 4.27
N GLY A 77 -11.86 12.00 3.15
CA GLY A 77 -11.29 12.72 2.01
C GLY A 77 -9.81 13.07 2.18
N GLU A 78 -9.14 12.55 3.20
CA GLU A 78 -7.69 12.70 3.35
C GLU A 78 -6.96 11.85 2.30
N GLU A 79 -6.12 12.50 1.48
CA GLU A 79 -5.28 11.83 0.47
C GLU A 79 -3.83 11.76 0.97
N ILE A 80 -3.35 10.54 1.25
CA ILE A 80 -2.00 10.28 1.74
C ILE A 80 -1.22 9.46 0.70
N PRO A 81 0.01 9.86 0.34
CA PRO A 81 0.89 9.02 -0.46
C PRO A 81 1.19 7.70 0.26
N PHE A 82 1.14 6.58 -0.45
CA PHE A 82 1.41 5.26 0.11
C PHE A 82 2.77 5.19 0.81
N SER A 83 3.77 5.88 0.24
CA SER A 83 5.12 5.99 0.79
C SER A 83 5.23 6.76 2.12
N ALA A 84 4.19 7.50 2.51
CA ALA A 84 4.13 8.27 3.75
C ALA A 84 3.41 7.54 4.90
N LEU A 85 2.81 6.39 4.64
CA LEU A 85 2.12 5.58 5.64
C LEU A 85 3.09 4.81 6.55
N ASP A 86 2.61 4.47 7.73
CA ASP A 86 3.34 3.60 8.65
C ASP A 86 3.38 2.16 8.12
N SER A 87 4.44 1.41 8.45
CA SER A 87 4.70 0.08 7.88
C SER A 87 3.54 -0.92 8.06
N ASP A 88 2.83 -0.85 9.19
CA ASP A 88 1.70 -1.73 9.48
C ASP A 88 0.49 -1.38 8.60
N GLU A 89 0.20 -0.08 8.42
CA GLU A 89 -0.87 0.42 7.56
C GLU A 89 -0.59 0.14 6.09
N MET A 90 0.66 0.36 5.66
CA MET A 90 1.13 0.02 4.33
C MET A 90 0.87 -1.44 3.99
N TYR A 91 1.19 -2.35 4.91
CA TYR A 91 0.99 -3.78 4.68
C TYR A 91 -0.50 -4.14 4.61
N ASP A 92 -1.34 -3.60 5.50
CA ASP A 92 -2.78 -3.81 5.46
C ASP A 92 -3.38 -3.33 4.13
N ILE A 93 -3.07 -2.10 3.73
CA ILE A 93 -3.53 -1.50 2.47
C ILE A 93 -3.06 -2.33 1.28
N PHE A 94 -1.79 -2.72 1.25
CA PHE A 94 -1.22 -3.54 0.18
C PHE A 94 -1.99 -4.86 0.02
N VAL A 95 -2.24 -5.57 1.11
CA VAL A 95 -2.98 -6.84 1.07
C VAL A 95 -4.40 -6.60 0.58
N ARG A 96 -5.10 -5.58 1.10
CA ARG A 96 -6.49 -5.29 0.73
C ARG A 96 -6.64 -4.91 -0.74
N ILE A 97 -5.70 -4.15 -1.31
CA ILE A 97 -5.68 -3.83 -2.74
C ILE A 97 -5.58 -5.11 -3.57
N HIS A 98 -4.59 -5.96 -3.29
CA HIS A 98 -4.36 -7.17 -4.07
C HIS A 98 -5.50 -8.18 -3.90
N SER A 99 -6.08 -8.30 -2.70
CA SER A 99 -7.27 -9.13 -2.47
C SER A 99 -8.47 -8.63 -3.29
N SER A 100 -8.72 -7.33 -3.31
CA SER A 100 -9.83 -6.75 -4.07
C SER A 100 -9.68 -6.99 -5.58
N LEU A 101 -8.45 -6.83 -6.10
CA LEU A 101 -8.16 -7.06 -7.52
C LEU A 101 -8.30 -8.54 -7.90
N LEU A 102 -7.92 -9.45 -7.01
CA LEU A 102 -8.11 -10.89 -7.20
C LEU A 102 -9.60 -11.26 -7.24
N ASP A 103 -10.40 -10.74 -6.32
CA ASP A 103 -11.85 -11.00 -6.29
C ASP A 103 -12.54 -10.52 -7.59
N ASP A 104 -12.16 -9.35 -8.09
CA ASP A 104 -12.67 -8.84 -9.37
C ASP A 104 -12.26 -9.75 -10.54
N THR A 105 -11.01 -10.22 -10.60
CA THR A 105 -10.59 -11.14 -11.68
C THR A 105 -11.28 -12.51 -11.64
N ILE A 106 -11.70 -12.99 -10.47
CA ILE A 106 -12.46 -14.24 -10.34
C ILE A 106 -13.91 -14.04 -10.80
N ALA A 107 -14.51 -12.86 -10.57
CA ALA A 107 -15.88 -12.57 -10.96
C ALA A 107 -16.09 -12.46 -12.49
N TYR A 108 -15.02 -12.25 -13.27
CA TYR A 108 -15.07 -12.12 -14.73
C TYR A 108 -14.74 -13.42 -15.50
N ASN A 109 -14.49 -14.56 -14.82
CA ASN A 109 -14.34 -15.89 -15.43
C ASN A 109 -15.57 -16.78 -15.19
#